data_AF-A0A662A3T9-F1
#
_entry.id   AF-A0A662A3T9-F1
#
_cell.length_a   1.000
_cell.length_b   1.000
_cell.length_c   1.000
_cell.angle_alpha   90.00
_cell.angle_beta   90.00
_cell.angle_gamma   90.00
#
_symmetry.space_group_name_H-M   'P 1'
#
loop_
_entity.id
_entity.type
_entity.pdbx_description
1 polymer ?
#
loop_
_entity_poly.entity_id
_entity_poly.type
_entity_poly.pdbx_seq_one_letter_code
_entity_poly.pdbx_strand_id
1 'polypeptide(L)'
;MSKTKIIQSLVALVVYILFTGCDSEQIRKISVEEYRSKMKAGWLGQMAGVGQGAPTEFKFNGKIIPEEKVPSWDKKMINQHWQDDIYVEMTFLKTLEDYGFD
;
A
#
# COMPACT_ATOMS: atom_id res chain seq x y z
N MET A 1 -12.93 -30.13 -38.45
CA MET A 1 -12.16 -28.90 -38.78
C MET A 1 -10.69 -29.27 -38.88
N SER A 2 -9.97 -28.88 -39.94
CA SER A 2 -8.56 -29.29 -40.13
C SER A 2 -7.66 -28.68 -39.05
N LYS A 3 -6.67 -29.44 -38.55
CA LYS A 3 -5.69 -28.99 -37.54
C LYS A 3 -5.04 -27.65 -37.93
N THR A 4 -4.81 -27.43 -39.21
CA THR A 4 -4.27 -26.17 -39.77
C THR A 4 -5.16 -24.96 -39.49
N LYS A 5 -6.50 -25.11 -39.59
CA LYS A 5 -7.45 -24.02 -39.32
C LYS A 5 -7.48 -23.66 -37.84
N ILE A 6 -7.35 -24.65 -36.95
CA ILE A 6 -7.30 -24.44 -35.50
C ILE A 6 -6.03 -23.66 -35.12
N ILE A 7 -4.87 -24.05 -35.67
CA ILE A 7 -3.60 -23.36 -35.42
C ILE A 7 -3.65 -21.91 -35.93
N GLN A 8 -4.18 -21.68 -37.13
CA GLN A 8 -4.34 -20.33 -37.68
C GLN A 8 -5.24 -19.44 -36.80
N SER A 9 -6.37 -19.98 -36.32
CA SER A 9 -7.26 -19.24 -35.41
C SER A 9 -6.60 -18.94 -34.06
N LEU A 10 -5.80 -19.86 -33.50
CA LEU A 10 -5.07 -19.61 -32.25
C LEU A 10 -3.98 -18.55 -32.43
N VAL A 11 -3.24 -18.58 -33.54
CA VAL A 11 -2.24 -17.54 -33.84
C VAL A 11 -2.89 -16.17 -34.01
N ALA A 12 -4.02 -16.10 -34.73
CA ALA A 12 -4.76 -14.85 -34.89
C ALA A 12 -5.29 -14.30 -33.55
N LEU A 13 -5.75 -15.18 -32.65
CA LEU A 13 -6.21 -14.81 -31.31
C LEU A 13 -5.05 -14.28 -30.45
N VAL A 14 -3.89 -14.95 -30.46
CA VAL A 14 -2.70 -14.50 -29.73
C VAL A 14 -2.21 -13.14 -30.24
N VAL A 15 -2.19 -12.94 -31.55
CA VAL A 15 -1.84 -11.65 -32.17
C VAL A 15 -2.82 -10.56 -31.74
N TYR A 16 -4.12 -10.84 -31.75
CA TYR A 16 -5.14 -9.89 -31.30
C TYR A 16 -4.95 -9.47 -29.84
N ILE A 17 -4.69 -10.42 -28.94
CA ILE A 17 -4.42 -10.16 -27.51
C ILE A 17 -3.18 -9.29 -27.31
N LEU A 18 -2.12 -9.51 -28.11
CA LEU A 18 -0.89 -8.72 -28.05
C LEU A 18 -1.08 -7.26 -28.51
N PHE A 19 -2.04 -7.01 -29.41
CA PHE A 19 -2.33 -5.65 -29.91
C PHE A 19 -3.31 -4.84 -29.05
N THR A 20 -4.07 -5.47 -28.13
CA THR A 20 -5.03 -4.76 -27.26
C THR A 20 -4.46 -4.34 -25.89
N GLY A 21 -3.20 -4.65 -25.60
CA GLY A 21 -2.60 -4.47 -24.25
C GLY A 21 -2.07 -3.08 -23.92
N CYS A 22 -2.18 -2.08 -24.81
CA CYS A 22 -1.64 -0.75 -24.56
C CYS A 22 -2.79 0.23 -24.27
N ASP A 23 -3.32 0.19 -23.05
CA ASP A 23 -4.17 1.27 -22.55
C ASP A 23 -3.24 2.41 -22.09
N SER A 24 -3.36 3.59 -22.70
CA SER A 24 -2.60 4.76 -22.28
C SER A 24 -2.95 5.08 -20.83
N GLU A 25 -1.97 5.23 -19.94
CA GLU A 25 -2.19 5.60 -18.54
C GLU A 25 -3.12 6.82 -18.43
N GLN A 26 -4.39 6.59 -18.10
CA GLN A 26 -5.32 7.67 -17.85
C GLN A 26 -4.93 8.37 -16.55
N ILE A 27 -4.30 9.53 -16.67
CA ILE A 27 -3.97 10.38 -15.53
C ILE A 27 -5.26 10.79 -14.82
N ARG A 28 -5.45 10.25 -13.61
CA ARG A 28 -6.53 10.68 -12.73
C ARG A 28 -6.11 11.93 -11.99
N LYS A 29 -6.87 13.01 -12.16
CA LYS A 29 -6.68 14.26 -11.42
C LYS A 29 -7.55 14.25 -10.17
N ILE A 30 -6.99 14.72 -9.06
CA ILE A 30 -7.70 14.98 -7.81
C ILE A 30 -7.53 16.45 -7.43
N SER A 31 -8.42 16.97 -6.60
CA SER A 31 -8.25 18.32 -6.06
C SER A 31 -7.05 18.37 -5.10
N VAL A 32 -6.45 19.54 -4.92
CA VAL A 32 -5.38 19.74 -3.93
C VAL A 32 -5.87 19.47 -2.51
N GLU A 33 -7.15 19.74 -2.23
CA GLU A 33 -7.78 19.41 -0.96
C GLU A 33 -7.82 17.89 -0.74
N GLU A 34 -8.28 17.14 -1.74
CA GLU A 34 -8.32 15.69 -1.67
C GLU A 34 -6.91 15.10 -1.53
N TYR A 35 -5.93 15.62 -2.27
CA TYR A 35 -4.53 15.23 -2.13
C TYR A 35 -4.02 15.41 -0.69
N ARG A 36 -4.22 16.59 -0.10
CA ARG A 36 -3.80 16.87 1.29
C ARG A 36 -4.53 15.97 2.29
N SER A 37 -5.81 15.70 2.07
CA SER A 37 -6.59 14.78 2.90
C SER A 37 -5.98 13.37 2.87
N LYS A 38 -5.64 12.85 1.68
CA LYS A 38 -4.99 11.55 1.52
C LYS A 38 -3.60 11.50 2.15
N MET A 39 -2.79 12.55 2.03
CA MET A 39 -1.48 12.63 2.69
C MET A 39 -1.60 12.54 4.22
N LYS A 40 -2.53 13.30 4.81
CA LYS A 40 -2.81 13.22 6.26
C LYS A 40 -3.33 11.85 6.68
N ALA A 41 -4.20 11.26 5.87
CA ALA A 41 -4.73 9.92 6.10
C ALA A 41 -3.64 8.85 6.01
N GLY A 42 -2.64 9.01 5.13
CA GLY A 42 -1.47 8.14 5.05
C GLY A 42 -0.69 8.13 6.36
N TRP A 43 -0.32 9.32 6.87
CA TRP A 43 0.37 9.45 8.16
C TRP A 43 -0.45 8.90 9.33
N LEU A 44 -1.74 9.22 9.38
CA LEU A 44 -2.64 8.70 10.43
C LEU A 44 -2.79 7.17 10.36
N GLY A 45 -2.89 6.61 9.15
CA GLY A 45 -3.00 5.17 8.91
C GLY A 45 -1.76 4.42 9.36
N GLN A 46 -0.57 4.97 9.12
CA GLN A 46 0.68 4.41 9.64
C GLN A 46 0.70 4.41 11.18
N MET A 47 0.40 5.55 11.81
CA MET A 47 0.35 5.63 13.28
C MET A 47 -0.64 4.63 13.88
N ALA A 48 -1.80 4.43 13.23
CA ALA A 48 -2.78 3.44 13.63
C ALA A 48 -2.26 2.01 13.46
N GLY A 49 -1.62 1.70 12.33
CA GLY A 49 -1.05 0.39 12.05
C GLY A 49 0.04 0.00 13.05
N VAL A 50 0.98 0.91 13.31
CA VAL A 50 2.05 0.72 14.30
C VAL A 50 1.45 0.54 15.70
N GLY A 51 0.56 1.45 16.11
CA GLY A 51 -0.08 1.38 17.42
C GLY A 51 -0.89 0.11 17.67
N GLN A 52 -1.59 -0.39 16.65
CA GLN A 52 -2.36 -1.62 16.71
C GLN A 52 -1.46 -2.88 16.69
N GLY A 53 -0.33 -2.82 15.96
CA GLY A 53 0.60 -3.94 15.82
C GLY A 53 1.53 -4.12 17.02
N ALA A 54 2.00 -3.02 17.62
CA ALA A 54 3.00 -3.02 18.70
C ALA A 54 2.67 -3.97 19.87
N PRO A 55 1.42 -4.08 20.36
CA PRO A 55 1.11 -4.99 21.46
C PRO A 55 1.26 -6.47 21.11
N THR A 56 1.34 -6.83 19.83
CA THR A 56 1.39 -8.22 19.34
C THR A 56 2.74 -8.60 18.74
N GLU A 57 3.65 -7.65 18.65
CA GLU A 57 4.99 -7.82 18.08
C GLU A 57 5.71 -9.03 18.73
N PHE A 58 6.19 -9.96 17.90
CA PHE A 58 6.86 -11.21 18.28
C PHE A 58 6.06 -12.19 19.18
N LYS A 59 4.75 -11.99 19.39
CA LYS A 59 3.93 -12.87 20.26
C LYS A 59 3.26 -14.03 19.53
N PHE A 60 3.16 -13.97 18.21
CA PHE A 60 2.42 -14.94 17.38
C PHE A 60 3.25 -15.45 16.18
N ASN A 61 4.53 -15.75 16.40
CA ASN A 61 5.44 -16.15 15.33
C ASN A 61 4.96 -17.44 14.63
N GLY A 62 4.88 -17.40 13.30
CA GLY A 62 4.49 -18.55 12.47
C GLY A 62 3.00 -18.92 12.55
N LYS A 63 2.14 -18.05 13.11
CA LYS A 63 0.70 -18.29 13.20
C LYS A 63 -0.09 -16.99 13.06
N ILE A 64 -1.34 -17.11 12.64
CA ILE A 64 -2.29 -15.99 12.65
C ILE A 64 -2.70 -15.72 14.11
N ILE A 65 -2.84 -14.43 14.46
CA ILE A 65 -3.34 -14.01 15.77
C ILE A 65 -4.82 -14.46 15.86
N PRO A 66 -5.21 -15.24 16.89
CA PRO A 66 -6.62 -15.55 17.11
C PRO A 66 -7.44 -14.26 17.30
N GLU A 67 -8.66 -14.22 16.78
CA GLU A 67 -9.52 -13.02 16.78
C GLU A 67 -9.68 -12.44 18.20
N GLU A 68 -9.91 -13.30 19.19
CA GLU A 68 -10.07 -12.91 20.60
C GLU A 68 -8.79 -12.40 21.27
N LYS A 69 -7.65 -12.51 20.58
CA LYS A 69 -6.34 -12.00 21.01
C LYS A 69 -5.91 -10.75 20.25
N VAL A 70 -6.66 -10.33 19.23
CA VAL A 70 -6.41 -9.05 18.55
C VAL A 70 -6.67 -7.92 19.56
N PRO A 71 -5.73 -6.99 19.77
CA PRO A 71 -5.93 -5.86 20.66
C PRO A 71 -7.19 -5.08 20.28
N SER A 72 -8.03 -4.76 21.26
CA SER A 72 -9.14 -3.84 21.01
C SER A 72 -8.61 -2.45 20.70
N TRP A 73 -9.17 -1.81 19.68
CA TRP A 73 -8.77 -0.45 19.30
C TRP A 73 -8.97 0.56 20.43
N ASP A 74 -7.95 1.35 20.71
CA ASP A 74 -8.03 2.55 21.57
C ASP A 74 -7.40 3.73 20.82
N LYS A 75 -8.02 4.91 20.88
CA LYS A 75 -7.49 6.14 20.28
C LYS A 75 -6.09 6.49 20.81
N LYS A 76 -5.76 6.07 22.04
CA LYS A 76 -4.43 6.22 22.64
C LYS A 76 -3.35 5.40 21.93
N MET A 77 -3.71 4.45 21.08
CA MET A 77 -2.76 3.73 20.21
C MET A 77 -2.21 4.60 19.09
N ILE A 78 -2.82 5.76 18.80
CA ILE A 78 -2.20 6.77 17.93
C ILE A 78 -1.01 7.42 18.66
N ASN A 79 -0.06 7.97 17.90
CA ASN A 79 1.07 8.74 18.42
C ASN A 79 2.01 7.95 19.34
N GLN A 80 2.26 6.67 19.05
CA GLN A 80 3.31 5.89 19.72
C GLN A 80 4.70 6.34 19.24
N HIS A 81 5.10 7.58 19.55
CA HIS A 81 6.34 8.20 19.06
C HIS A 81 7.63 7.47 19.47
N TRP A 82 7.54 6.53 20.41
CA TRP A 82 8.66 5.72 20.87
C TRP A 82 8.87 4.46 20.02
N GLN A 83 7.94 4.14 19.13
CA GLN A 83 8.08 3.08 18.12
C GLN A 83 8.97 3.57 16.98
N ASP A 84 9.87 2.71 16.53
CA ASP A 84 10.87 3.01 15.49
C ASP A 84 10.24 3.38 14.16
N ASP A 85 9.16 2.70 13.77
CA ASP A 85 8.37 3.08 12.60
C ASP A 85 7.94 4.55 12.59
N ILE A 86 7.74 5.16 13.77
CA ILE A 86 7.27 6.53 13.90
C ILE A 86 8.43 7.51 14.07
N TYR A 87 9.39 7.26 14.98
CA TYR A 87 10.48 8.22 15.18
C TYR A 87 11.49 8.24 14.03
N VAL A 88 11.72 7.12 13.35
CA VAL A 88 12.59 7.11 12.16
C VAL A 88 11.93 7.91 11.04
N GLU A 89 10.62 7.77 10.83
CA GLU A 89 9.95 8.54 9.79
C GLU A 89 9.87 10.04 10.11
N MET A 90 9.55 10.41 11.35
CA MET A 90 9.57 11.83 11.75
C MET A 90 10.94 12.48 11.54
N THR A 91 12.02 11.77 11.87
CA THR A 91 13.38 12.28 11.65
C THR A 91 13.76 12.31 10.17
N PHE A 92 13.30 11.33 9.38
CA PHE A 92 13.44 11.33 7.93
C PHE A 92 12.73 12.53 7.29
N LEU A 93 11.45 12.74 7.61
CA LEU A 93 10.67 13.89 7.13
C LEU A 93 11.29 15.21 7.54
N LYS A 94 11.82 15.31 8.76
CA LYS A 94 12.55 16.50 9.22
C LYS A 94 13.81 16.74 8.40
N THR A 95 14.55 15.68 8.06
CA THR A 95 15.74 15.77 7.21
C THR A 95 15.38 16.28 5.82
N LEU A 96 14.31 15.75 5.21
CA LEU A 96 13.82 16.22 3.90
C LEU A 96 13.34 17.68 3.96
N GLU A 97 12.71 18.11 5.06
CA GLU A 97 12.31 19.50 5.26
C GLU A 97 13.52 20.44 5.34
N ASP A 98 14.56 20.04 6.07
CA ASP A 98 15.74 20.89 6.32
C ASP A 98 16.71 20.92 5.13
N TYR A 99 16.85 19.82 4.39
CA TYR A 99 17.91 19.66 3.38
C TYR A 99 17.39 19.39 1.97
N GLY A 100 16.09 19.19 1.77
CA GLY A 100 15.51 18.85 0.48
C GLY A 100 15.70 17.39 0.07
N PHE A 101 15.39 17.10 -1.20
CA PHE A 101 15.59 15.81 -1.83
C PHE A 101 16.28 16.06 -3.18
N ASP A 102 17.58 15.77 -3.25
CA ASP A 102 18.44 15.98 -4.42
C ASP A 102 18.94 14.64 -4.98
#